data_AF-A0A3A9EPB0-F1
#
_entry.id   AF-A0A3A9EPB0-F1
#
_cell.length_a   1.000
_cell.length_b   1.000
_cell.length_c   1.000
_cell.angle_alpha   90.00
_cell.angle_beta   90.00
_cell.angle_gamma   90.00
#
_symmetry.space_group_name_H-M   'P 1'
#
loop_
_entity.id
_entity.type
_entity.pdbx_description
1 polymer ?
#
loop_
_entity_poly.entity_id
_entity_poly.type
_entity_poly.pdbx_seq_one_letter_code
_entity_poly.pdbx_strand_id
1 'polypeptide(L)'
;MGYVFAVAAGLIGGIAALALIERRQYRKRRHARSRATQTVKEEKGTARKIEFSKLVLSAVLLTYFAGFGLGFWAVLVDLSQLGVFLAYVGTPTATVIGFYSWKAKAENVVKIKKANPSETEGLPVDLNNIQP
;
A
#
# COMPACT_ATOMS: atom_id res chain seq x y z
N MET A 1 -34.17 -9.00 10.18
CA MET A 1 -33.08 -8.58 11.09
C MET A 1 -32.01 -9.66 11.35
N GLY A 2 -32.31 -10.96 11.38
CA GLY A 2 -31.30 -12.01 11.63
C GLY A 2 -30.17 -12.15 10.60
N TYR A 3 -30.46 -11.91 9.31
CA TYR A 3 -29.48 -12.01 8.23
C TYR A 3 -28.39 -10.93 8.30
N VAL A 4 -28.69 -9.76 8.86
CA VAL A 4 -27.72 -8.66 9.00
C VAL A 4 -26.66 -9.01 10.05
N PHE A 5 -27.08 -9.63 11.15
CA PHE A 5 -26.17 -10.15 12.18
C PHE A 5 -25.34 -11.34 11.68
N ALA A 6 -25.91 -12.20 10.84
CA ALA A 6 -25.19 -13.33 10.26
C ALA A 6 -24.12 -12.89 9.24
N VAL A 7 -24.42 -11.89 8.40
CA VAL A 7 -23.45 -11.31 7.45
C VAL A 7 -22.37 -10.52 8.18
N ALA A 8 -22.74 -9.75 9.20
CA ALA A 8 -21.78 -9.04 10.05
C ALA A 8 -20.87 -10.01 10.82
N ALA A 9 -21.42 -11.08 11.38
CA ALA A 9 -20.64 -12.13 12.06
C ALA A 9 -19.73 -12.90 11.08
N GLY A 10 -20.19 -13.14 9.85
CA GLY A 10 -19.40 -13.77 8.79
C GLY A 10 -18.21 -12.90 8.36
N LEU A 11 -18.39 -11.58 8.26
CA LEU A 11 -17.32 -10.65 7.91
C LEU A 11 -16.34 -10.40 9.06
N ILE A 12 -16.83 -10.27 10.30
CA ILE A 12 -15.97 -10.17 11.49
C ILE A 12 -15.17 -11.46 11.68
N GLY A 13 -15.81 -12.63 11.50
CA GLY A 13 -15.15 -13.94 11.53
C GLY A 13 -14.15 -14.10 10.39
N GLY A 14 -14.46 -13.60 9.19
CA GLY A 14 -13.57 -13.59 8.04
C GLY A 14 -12.33 -12.70 8.24
N ILE A 15 -12.51 -11.50 8.78
CA ILE A 15 -11.40 -10.58 9.11
C ILE A 15 -10.56 -11.14 10.25
N ALA A 16 -11.17 -11.73 11.27
CA ALA A 16 -10.44 -12.41 12.34
C ALA A 16 -9.67 -13.63 11.82
N ALA A 17 -10.26 -14.43 10.93
CA ALA A 17 -9.60 -15.57 10.30
C ALA A 17 -8.45 -15.12 9.41
N LEU A 18 -8.62 -14.07 8.61
CA LEU A 18 -7.54 -13.48 7.81
C LEU A 18 -6.44 -12.90 8.69
N ALA A 19 -6.77 -12.16 9.75
CA ALA A 19 -5.80 -11.65 10.71
C ALA A 19 -5.05 -12.79 11.42
N LEU A 20 -5.71 -13.91 11.73
CA LEU A 20 -5.08 -15.10 12.31
C LEU A 20 -4.22 -15.85 11.30
N ILE A 21 -4.65 -15.94 10.03
CA ILE A 21 -3.86 -16.52 8.93
C ILE A 21 -2.64 -15.66 8.65
N GLU A 22 -2.78 -14.33 8.59
CA GLU A 22 -1.67 -13.39 8.47
C GLU A 22 -0.75 -13.45 9.69
N ARG A 23 -1.27 -13.55 10.92
CA ARG A 23 -0.46 -13.72 12.13
C ARG A 23 0.28 -15.06 12.13
N ARG A 24 -0.34 -16.12 11.61
CA ARG A 24 0.28 -17.45 11.47
C ARG A 24 1.34 -17.46 10.37
N GLN A 25 1.08 -16.79 9.25
CA GLN A 25 2.05 -16.60 8.18
C GLN A 25 3.17 -15.66 8.62
N TYR A 26 2.91 -14.63 9.43
CA TYR A 26 3.91 -13.73 10.00
C TYR A 26 4.81 -14.47 11.01
N ARG A 27 4.25 -15.36 11.83
CA ARG A 27 5.04 -16.25 12.72
C ARG A 27 5.86 -17.27 11.92
N LYS A 28 5.29 -17.96 10.92
CA LYS A 28 6.02 -18.89 10.06
C LYS A 28 7.11 -18.19 9.23
N ARG A 29 6.81 -17.01 8.68
CA ARG A 29 7.77 -16.14 7.99
C ARG A 29 8.82 -15.61 8.97
N ARG A 30 8.52 -15.31 10.24
CA ARG A 30 9.56 -15.02 11.24
C ARG A 30 10.52 -16.19 11.44
N HIS A 31 10.06 -17.44 11.54
CA HIS A 31 10.99 -18.57 11.73
C HIS A 31 11.78 -18.94 10.46
N ALA A 32 11.16 -18.91 9.27
CA ALA A 32 11.84 -19.16 8.00
C ALA A 32 12.77 -18.00 7.59
N ARG A 33 12.33 -16.75 7.82
CA ARG A 33 13.12 -15.54 7.57
C ARG A 33 14.16 -15.33 8.65
N SER A 34 14.02 -15.79 9.89
CA SER A 34 15.12 -15.75 10.87
C SER A 34 16.29 -16.65 10.46
N ARG A 35 16.02 -17.82 9.83
CA ARG A 35 17.09 -18.69 9.30
C ARG A 35 17.71 -18.14 8.00
N ALA A 36 16.88 -17.72 7.03
CA ALA A 36 17.38 -17.14 5.78
C ALA A 36 17.93 -15.71 5.91
N THR A 37 17.52 -14.96 6.94
CA THR A 37 18.05 -13.62 7.26
C THR A 37 19.23 -13.73 8.23
N GLN A 38 19.43 -14.80 9.01
CA GLN A 38 20.68 -14.95 9.77
C GLN A 38 21.87 -15.10 8.83
N THR A 39 21.75 -15.92 7.78
CA THR A 39 22.83 -16.13 6.81
C THR A 39 23.12 -14.89 5.97
N VAL A 40 22.11 -14.09 5.63
CA VAL A 40 22.28 -12.84 4.85
C VAL A 40 22.68 -11.65 5.74
N LYS A 41 22.50 -11.73 7.05
CA LYS A 41 22.72 -10.60 8.00
C LYS A 41 24.08 -10.66 8.70
N GLU A 42 24.80 -11.78 8.65
CA GLU A 42 26.22 -11.82 9.06
C GLU A 42 27.12 -11.00 8.10
N GLU A 43 26.80 -10.93 6.80
CA GLU A 43 27.62 -10.15 5.84
C GLU A 43 27.31 -8.65 5.78
N LYS A 44 26.17 -8.19 6.30
CA LYS A 44 25.80 -6.76 6.27
C LYS A 44 25.65 -6.19 7.67
N GLY A 45 26.68 -6.41 8.48
CA GLY A 45 26.98 -5.53 9.59
C GLY A 45 27.12 -4.11 9.06
N THR A 46 26.17 -3.23 9.38
CA THR A 46 26.33 -1.84 9.85
C THR A 46 24.95 -1.19 9.97
N ALA A 47 24.56 -0.79 11.19
CA ALA A 47 23.51 0.18 11.52
C ALA A 47 22.08 0.00 10.94
N ARG A 48 21.31 -0.94 11.51
CA ARG A 48 19.85 -0.97 11.35
C ARG A 48 19.22 0.19 12.16
N LYS A 49 19.22 1.41 11.60
CA LYS A 49 18.34 2.49 12.06
C LYS A 49 16.92 2.11 11.64
N ILE A 50 15.99 2.01 12.59
CA ILE A 50 14.57 2.05 12.26
C ILE A 50 14.36 3.44 11.67
N GLU A 51 14.28 3.51 10.34
CA GLU A 51 14.01 4.77 9.65
C GLU A 51 12.65 5.27 10.16
N PHE A 52 12.63 6.45 10.79
CA PHE A 52 11.40 7.11 11.25
C PHE A 52 10.30 7.05 10.19
N SER A 53 10.66 7.14 8.90
CA SER A 53 9.75 6.94 7.77
C SER A 53 8.93 5.66 7.83
N LYS A 54 9.51 4.51 8.18
CA LYS A 54 8.79 3.23 8.26
C LYS A 54 7.82 3.20 9.44
N LEU A 55 8.18 3.85 10.54
CA LEU A 55 7.35 3.91 11.74
C LEU A 55 6.18 4.89 11.54
N VAL A 56 6.45 6.07 10.98
CA VAL A 56 5.43 7.05 10.60
C VAL A 56 4.47 6.45 9.58
N LEU A 57 5.00 5.79 8.53
CA LEU A 57 4.17 5.10 7.54
C LEU A 57 3.27 4.03 8.20
N SER A 58 3.82 3.26 9.13
CA SER A 58 3.03 2.25 9.84
C SER A 58 1.92 2.86 10.70
N ALA A 59 2.18 4.00 11.34
CA ALA A 59 1.20 4.70 12.15
C ALA A 59 0.06 5.25 11.28
N VAL A 60 0.40 5.90 10.16
CA VAL A 60 -0.58 6.41 9.18
C VAL A 60 -1.43 5.28 8.60
N LEU A 61 -0.81 4.13 8.30
CA LEU A 61 -1.55 2.99 7.76
C LEU A 61 -2.49 2.37 8.81
N LEU A 62 -2.08 2.33 10.07
CA LEU A 62 -2.91 1.84 11.17
C LEU A 62 -4.14 2.74 11.38
N THR A 63 -3.96 4.06 11.37
CA THR A 63 -5.09 5.00 11.47
C THR A 63 -6.03 4.89 10.27
N TYR A 64 -5.50 4.64 9.07
CA TYR A 64 -6.32 4.35 7.89
C TYR A 64 -7.19 3.10 8.08
N PHE A 65 -6.62 1.99 8.56
CA PHE A 65 -7.40 0.77 8.80
C PHE A 65 -8.45 0.93 9.92
N ALA A 66 -8.15 1.72 10.96
CA ALA A 66 -9.13 2.05 12.00
C ALA A 66 -10.32 2.83 11.41
N GLY A 67 -10.06 3.83 10.57
CA GLY A 67 -11.09 4.58 9.86
C GLY A 67 -11.90 3.70 8.89
N PHE A 68 -11.25 2.76 8.19
CA PHE A 68 -11.92 1.79 7.35
C PHE A 68 -12.90 0.92 8.14
N GLY A 69 -12.48 0.37 9.29
CA GLY A 69 -13.34 -0.46 10.13
C GLY A 69 -14.56 0.30 10.66
N LEU A 70 -14.36 1.54 11.12
CA LEU A 70 -15.45 2.41 11.57
C LEU A 70 -16.41 2.77 10.42
N GLY A 71 -15.88 3.16 9.27
CA GLY A 71 -16.69 3.49 8.09
C GLY A 71 -17.47 2.28 7.57
N PHE A 72 -16.84 1.10 7.54
CA PHE A 72 -17.51 -0.14 7.15
C PHE A 72 -18.64 -0.50 8.11
N TRP A 73 -18.42 -0.40 9.42
CA TRP A 73 -19.46 -0.57 10.42
C TRP A 73 -20.62 0.42 10.23
N ALA A 74 -20.29 1.68 9.98
CA ALA A 74 -21.29 2.72 9.79
C ALA A 74 -22.18 2.48 8.56
N VAL A 75 -21.61 1.97 7.46
CA VAL A 75 -22.36 1.54 6.26
C VAL A 75 -23.28 0.35 6.54
N LEU A 76 -22.87 -0.59 7.41
CA LEU A 76 -23.74 -1.71 7.79
C LEU A 76 -24.95 -1.26 8.62
N VAL A 77 -24.80 -0.21 9.42
CA VAL A 77 -25.89 0.38 10.20
C VAL A 77 -26.79 1.25 9.32
N ASP A 78 -26.19 2.07 8.46
CA ASP A 78 -26.89 2.98 7.57
C ASP A 78 -26.25 2.99 6.17
N LEU A 79 -26.96 2.40 5.22
CA LEU A 79 -26.51 2.27 3.84
C LEU A 79 -26.37 3.63 3.12
N SER A 80 -27.00 4.69 3.62
CA SER A 80 -26.85 6.04 3.07
C SER A 80 -25.40 6.55 3.15
N GLN A 81 -24.61 6.00 4.08
CA GLN A 81 -23.20 6.37 4.29
C GLN A 81 -22.24 5.70 3.30
N LEU A 82 -22.74 4.82 2.43
CA LEU A 82 -21.92 4.11 1.45
C LEU A 82 -21.15 5.07 0.54
N GLY A 83 -21.76 6.20 0.13
CA GLY A 83 -21.07 7.20 -0.69
C GLY A 83 -19.87 7.83 0.03
N VAL A 84 -20.02 8.16 1.31
CA VAL A 84 -18.94 8.73 2.13
C VAL A 84 -17.82 7.71 2.35
N PHE A 85 -18.18 6.44 2.61
CA PHE A 85 -17.22 5.37 2.76
C PHE A 85 -16.45 5.07 1.46
N LEU A 86 -17.14 5.04 0.31
CA LEU A 86 -16.51 4.87 -0.98
C LEU A 86 -15.59 6.04 -1.34
N ALA A 87 -15.95 7.27 -0.97
CA ALA A 87 -15.05 8.41 -1.12
C ALA A 87 -13.79 8.25 -0.24
N TYR A 88 -13.96 7.87 1.03
CA TYR A 88 -12.85 7.62 1.95
C TYR A 88 -11.84 6.57 1.43
N VAL A 89 -12.32 5.50 0.80
CA VAL A 89 -11.47 4.45 0.22
C VAL A 89 -10.95 4.84 -1.17
N GLY A 90 -11.83 5.44 -1.97
CA GLY A 90 -11.58 5.77 -3.37
C GLY A 90 -10.55 6.88 -3.55
N THR A 91 -10.59 7.92 -2.71
CA THR A 91 -9.63 9.03 -2.79
C THR A 91 -8.17 8.58 -2.70
N PRO A 92 -7.70 7.89 -1.63
CA PRO A 92 -6.32 7.43 -1.56
C PRO A 92 -5.98 6.42 -2.67
N THR A 93 -6.93 5.56 -3.06
CA THR A 93 -6.74 4.62 -4.17
C THR A 93 -6.47 5.35 -5.48
N ALA A 94 -7.31 6.34 -5.82
CA ALA A 94 -7.17 7.16 -7.01
C ALA A 94 -5.87 7.99 -6.98
N THR A 95 -5.50 8.54 -5.81
CA THR A 95 -4.24 9.26 -5.63
C THR A 95 -3.04 8.37 -5.95
N VAL A 96 -3.00 7.15 -5.40
CA VAL A 96 -1.91 6.19 -5.64
C VAL A 96 -1.86 5.80 -7.13
N ILE A 97 -2.99 5.46 -7.74
CA ILE A 97 -3.06 5.13 -9.17
C ILE A 97 -2.57 6.30 -10.03
N GLY A 98 -3.01 7.53 -9.73
CA GLY A 98 -2.59 8.73 -10.44
C GLY A 98 -1.08 8.96 -10.32
N PHE A 99 -0.52 8.85 -9.10
CA PHE A 99 0.91 8.99 -8.85
C PHE A 99 1.74 7.96 -9.64
N TYR A 100 1.32 6.70 -9.61
CA TYR A 100 2.02 5.64 -10.34
C TYR A 100 1.91 5.83 -11.86
N SER A 101 0.74 6.22 -12.37
CA SER A 101 0.55 6.49 -13.80
C SER A 101 1.41 7.66 -14.27
N TRP A 102 1.52 8.72 -13.46
CA TRP A 102 2.39 9.87 -13.74
C TRP A 102 3.87 9.46 -13.80
N LYS A 103 4.33 8.71 -12.80
CA LYS A 103 5.71 8.20 -12.72
C LYS A 103 6.03 7.30 -13.91
N ALA A 104 5.14 6.38 -14.27
CA ALA A 104 5.31 5.51 -15.44
C ALA A 104 5.36 6.30 -16.75
N LYS A 105 4.53 7.35 -16.91
CA LYS A 105 4.57 8.24 -18.07
C LYS A 105 5.93 8.93 -18.20
N ALA A 106 6.45 9.49 -17.10
CA ALA A 106 7.74 10.18 -17.09
C ALA A 106 8.89 9.23 -17.49
N GLU A 107 8.93 8.03 -16.91
CA GLU A 107 9.95 7.03 -17.27
C GLU A 107 9.85 6.57 -18.72
N ASN A 108 8.64 6.41 -19.26
CA ASN A 108 8.45 6.01 -20.64
C ASN A 108 8.87 7.11 -21.63
N VAL A 109 8.58 8.38 -21.31
CA VAL A 109 9.07 9.53 -22.10
C VAL A 109 10.60 9.56 -22.13
N VAL A 110 11.26 9.32 -21.00
CA VAL A 110 12.73 9.23 -20.92
C VAL A 110 13.28 8.08 -21.76
N LYS A 111 12.64 6.90 -21.72
CA LYS A 111 13.05 5.73 -22.51
C LYS A 111 12.92 5.95 -24.01
N ILE A 112 11.82 6.56 -24.47
CA ILE A 112 11.59 6.85 -25.90
C ILE A 112 12.66 7.80 -26.43
N LYS A 113 12.99 8.88 -25.70
CA LYS A 113 14.04 9.82 -26.10
C LYS A 113 15.43 9.18 -26.19
N LYS A 114 15.71 8.23 -25.29
CA LYS A 114 16.98 7.47 -25.31
C LYS A 114 17.04 6.47 -26.47
N ALA A 115 15.90 5.90 -26.87
CA ALA A 115 15.83 4.92 -27.95
C ALA A 115 15.82 5.56 -29.35
N ASN A 116 15.17 6.72 -29.52
CA ASN A 116 15.00 7.40 -30.82
C ASN A 116 15.48 8.87 -30.77
N PRO A 117 16.79 9.12 -30.59
CA PRO A 117 17.32 10.48 -30.40
C PRO A 117 17.02 11.42 -31.58
N SER A 118 17.09 10.94 -32.82
CA SER A 118 16.88 11.73 -34.05
C SER A 118 15.45 12.21 -34.28
N GLU A 119 14.44 11.54 -33.72
CA GLU A 119 13.01 11.92 -33.83
C GLU A 119 12.54 12.75 -32.63
N THR A 120 13.38 12.90 -31.60
CA THR A 120 13.03 13.55 -30.33
C THR A 120 13.80 14.85 -30.09
N GLU A 121 14.60 15.30 -31.07
CA GLU A 121 15.32 16.58 -31.08
C GLU A 121 14.33 17.75 -31.20
N GLY A 122 13.92 18.31 -30.07
CA GLY A 122 13.03 19.47 -30.01
C GLY A 122 11.94 19.41 -28.94
N LEU A 123 11.77 18.26 -28.28
CA LEU A 123 10.80 18.14 -27.18
C LEU A 123 11.36 18.77 -25.88
N PRO A 124 10.70 19.80 -25.31
CA PRO A 124 11.14 20.50 -24.12
C PRO A 124 10.85 19.64 -22.88
N VAL A 125 11.71 18.66 -22.64
CA VAL A 125 11.78 17.96 -21.35
C VAL A 125 13.19 18.19 -20.84
N ASP A 126 13.28 19.04 -19.80
CA ASP A 126 14.55 19.33 -19.12
C ASP A 126 14.99 18.10 -18.32
N LEU A 127 15.96 17.38 -18.90
CA LEU A 127 16.55 16.16 -18.34
C LEU A 127 17.57 16.46 -17.23
N ASN A 128 18.01 17.71 -17.07
CA ASN A 128 18.99 18.07 -16.06
C ASN A 128 18.39 18.16 -14.65
N ASN A 129 17.06 18.18 -14.53
CA ASN A 129 16.34 18.27 -13.25
C ASN A 129 15.88 16.91 -12.68
N ILE A 130 16.32 15.79 -13.28
CA ILE A 130 15.98 14.43 -12.83
C ILE A 130 17.29 13.66 -12.60
N GLN A 131 18.05 14.06 -11.58
CA GLN A 131 19.15 13.24 -11.06
C GLN A 131 18.63 12.29 -9.97
N PRO A 132 19.15 11.04 -9.90
CA PRO A 132 18.66 9.98 -9.02
C PRO A 132 18.84 10.28 -7.52
#